data_AF-Q2S5M1-F1
#
_entry.id   AF-Q2S5M1-F1
#
_cell.length_a   1.000
_cell.length_b   1.000
_cell.length_c   1.000
_cell.angle_alpha   90.00
_cell.angle_beta   90.00
_cell.angle_gamma   90.00
#
_symmetry.space_group_name_H-M   'P 1'
#
loop_
_entity.id
_entity.type
_entity.pdbx_description
1 polymer ?
#
loop_
_entity_poly.entity_id
_entity_poly.type
_entity_poly.pdbx_seq_one_letter_code
_entity_poly.pdbx_strand_id
1 'polypeptide(L)'
;MDVRFDTKSAAREAVWDALEDEGIARFPFPPHGRIPNFEGAPAAAERLFEEPPFTGARRLKVNPDAPQRHVRIEALRRGCVVFVPTPRLRGGFKRLDPASISDDETKPAASLSKMDRWAEPVALDDLPPLDAIVTGSVAVTTGGHRCGKGEGYSDLEYAILRELGHDPVPVATTVHSRQRVASVPTDPHDLPLARIVTPEQTIDVADPPAPPTGIDWTALSAADLEEMPVLRELRG
;
A
#
# COMPACT_ATOMS: atom_id res chain seq x y z
N MET A 1 -17.36 -7.20 -5.99
CA MET A 1 -18.77 -6.82 -5.83
C MET A 1 -19.09 -5.71 -6.81
N ASP A 2 -20.05 -5.86 -7.72
CA ASP A 2 -20.34 -4.81 -8.72
C ASP A 2 -21.33 -3.77 -8.19
N VAL A 3 -21.02 -3.20 -7.02
CA VAL A 3 -21.85 -2.25 -6.28
C VAL A 3 -21.25 -0.86 -6.34
N ARG A 4 -22.11 0.16 -6.49
CA ARG A 4 -21.76 1.57 -6.41
C ARG A 4 -22.03 2.08 -5.00
N PHE A 5 -21.06 2.76 -4.40
CA PHE A 5 -21.19 3.34 -3.07
C PHE A 5 -21.15 4.86 -3.11
N ASP A 6 -22.04 5.50 -2.36
CA ASP A 6 -22.10 6.97 -2.23
C ASP A 6 -21.15 7.51 -1.16
N THR A 7 -20.59 6.63 -0.30
CA THR A 7 -19.60 7.01 0.71
C THR A 7 -18.46 5.98 0.79
N LYS A 8 -17.25 6.46 1.09
CA LYS A 8 -16.10 5.58 1.40
C LYS A 8 -16.41 4.67 2.60
N SER A 9 -17.14 5.15 3.60
CA SER A 9 -17.50 4.35 4.78
C SER A 9 -18.40 3.17 4.43
N ALA A 10 -19.45 3.39 3.63
CA ALA A 10 -20.34 2.32 3.20
C ALA A 10 -19.60 1.25 2.37
N ALA A 11 -18.66 1.67 1.52
CA ALA A 11 -17.82 0.73 0.78
C ALA A 11 -16.94 -0.12 1.71
N ARG A 12 -16.38 0.48 2.78
CA ARG A 12 -15.56 -0.27 3.75
C ARG A 12 -16.38 -1.31 4.50
N GLU A 13 -17.50 -0.89 5.10
CA GLU A 13 -18.39 -1.80 5.85
C GLU A 13 -18.83 -2.97 4.97
N ALA A 14 -19.36 -2.69 3.78
CA ALA A 14 -19.84 -3.74 2.87
C ALA A 14 -18.73 -4.72 2.45
N VAL A 15 -17.51 -4.24 2.23
CA VAL A 15 -16.37 -5.10 1.90
C VAL A 15 -15.94 -5.93 3.10
N TRP A 16 -15.82 -5.32 4.29
CA TRP A 16 -15.42 -6.05 5.48
C TRP A 16 -16.44 -7.15 5.83
N ASP A 17 -17.73 -6.81 5.81
CA ASP A 17 -18.83 -7.75 6.03
C ASP A 17 -18.78 -8.89 5.02
N ALA A 18 -18.66 -8.58 3.72
CA ALA A 18 -18.60 -9.61 2.67
C ALA A 18 -17.38 -10.55 2.82
N LEU A 19 -16.21 -10.03 3.25
CA LEU A 19 -15.04 -10.87 3.47
C LEU A 19 -15.20 -11.76 4.72
N GLU A 20 -15.87 -11.26 5.75
CA GLU A 20 -16.15 -12.02 6.97
C GLU A 20 -17.22 -13.09 6.74
N ASP A 21 -18.38 -12.71 6.21
CA ASP A 21 -19.55 -13.58 5.98
C ASP A 21 -19.25 -14.74 5.03
N GLU A 22 -18.40 -14.49 4.03
CA GLU A 22 -18.00 -15.50 3.05
C GLU A 22 -16.79 -16.34 3.50
N GLY A 23 -16.24 -16.08 4.69
CA GLY A 23 -15.08 -16.81 5.22
C GLY A 23 -13.77 -16.54 4.47
N ILE A 24 -13.70 -15.43 3.73
CA ILE A 24 -12.53 -15.03 2.92
C ILE A 24 -11.49 -14.32 3.79
N ALA A 25 -11.92 -13.58 4.81
CA ALA A 25 -11.04 -12.84 5.69
C ALA A 25 -9.99 -13.77 6.34
N ARG A 26 -8.78 -13.24 6.50
CA ARG A 26 -7.66 -13.93 7.16
C ARG A 26 -7.14 -13.07 8.30
N PHE A 27 -6.43 -13.69 9.24
CA PHE A 27 -5.82 -12.99 10.36
C PHE A 27 -4.99 -11.78 9.87
N PRO A 28 -5.07 -10.61 10.52
CA PRO A 28 -5.73 -10.33 11.80
C PRO A 28 -7.25 -10.13 11.71
N PHE A 29 -7.99 -10.67 12.70
CA PHE A 29 -9.42 -10.47 12.89
C PHE A 29 -9.72 -9.46 14.02
N PRO A 30 -10.91 -8.80 14.01
CA PRO A 30 -11.85 -8.74 12.88
C PRO A 30 -11.25 -7.98 11.68
N PRO A 31 -11.77 -8.16 10.45
CA PRO A 31 -11.28 -7.43 9.27
C PRO A 31 -11.58 -5.93 9.35
N HIS A 32 -12.65 -5.53 10.04
CA HIS A 32 -13.07 -4.14 10.21
C HIS A 32 -11.99 -3.25 10.85
N GLY A 33 -11.93 -2.00 10.38
CA GLY A 33 -10.93 -1.02 10.82
C GLY A 33 -9.51 -1.28 10.31
N ARG A 34 -9.34 -2.20 9.36
CA ARG A 34 -8.03 -2.59 8.80
C ARG A 34 -8.07 -2.62 7.28
N ILE A 35 -6.89 -2.60 6.67
CA ILE A 35 -6.76 -3.19 5.34
C ILE A 35 -6.96 -4.70 5.52
N PRO A 36 -8.03 -5.30 4.97
CA PRO A 36 -8.39 -6.67 5.29
C PRO A 36 -7.38 -7.64 4.67
N ASN A 37 -6.93 -8.61 5.46
CA ASN A 37 -6.21 -9.75 4.91
C ASN A 37 -7.21 -10.77 4.36
N PHE A 38 -6.82 -11.53 3.34
CA PHE A 38 -7.75 -12.33 2.55
C PHE A 38 -7.14 -13.64 2.07
N GLU A 39 -8.01 -14.61 1.78
CA GLU A 39 -7.64 -15.85 1.12
C GLU A 39 -7.05 -15.59 -0.27
N GLY A 40 -5.89 -16.20 -0.55
CA GLY A 40 -5.22 -16.02 -1.84
C GLY A 40 -4.27 -14.81 -1.91
N ALA A 41 -4.06 -14.08 -0.81
CA ALA A 41 -3.03 -13.03 -0.76
C ALA A 41 -1.63 -13.47 -1.24
N PRO A 42 -1.14 -14.70 -0.97
CA PRO A 42 0.11 -15.20 -1.57
C PRO A 42 0.07 -15.23 -3.11
N ALA A 43 -1.01 -15.77 -3.69
CA ALA A 43 -1.14 -15.89 -5.14
C ALA A 43 -1.28 -14.51 -5.83
N ALA A 44 -1.98 -13.57 -5.20
CA ALA A 44 -2.03 -12.18 -5.67
C ALA A 44 -0.65 -11.52 -5.61
N ALA A 45 0.15 -11.80 -4.57
CA ALA A 45 1.51 -11.29 -4.47
C ALA A 45 2.44 -11.88 -5.54
N GLU A 46 2.42 -13.19 -5.78
CA GLU A 46 3.20 -13.84 -6.85
C GLU A 46 2.85 -13.24 -8.22
N ARG A 47 1.55 -13.11 -8.52
CA ARG A 47 1.05 -12.54 -9.77
C ARG A 47 1.48 -11.10 -10.02
N LEU A 48 1.59 -10.28 -8.97
CA LEU A 48 2.03 -8.89 -9.11
C LEU A 48 3.36 -8.77 -9.87
N PHE A 49 4.24 -9.77 -9.70
CA PHE A 49 5.56 -9.80 -10.31
C PHE A 49 5.64 -10.64 -11.60
N GLU A 50 4.51 -10.97 -12.22
CA GLU A 50 4.48 -11.68 -13.52
C GLU A 50 4.64 -10.72 -14.71
N GLU A 51 4.33 -9.44 -14.55
CA GLU A 51 4.35 -8.45 -15.63
C GLU A 51 5.12 -7.15 -15.29
N PRO A 52 5.73 -6.45 -16.28
CA PRO A 52 6.31 -5.13 -16.08
C PRO A 52 5.28 -4.13 -15.53
N PRO A 53 5.66 -3.14 -14.71
CA PRO A 53 7.03 -2.80 -14.33
C PRO A 53 7.59 -3.66 -13.19
N PHE A 54 6.77 -4.47 -12.52
CA PHE A 54 7.16 -5.19 -11.31
C PHE A 54 8.14 -6.35 -11.56
N THR A 55 8.12 -6.99 -12.73
CA THR A 55 9.12 -8.01 -13.11
C THR A 55 10.56 -7.49 -13.12
N GLY A 56 10.75 -6.18 -13.37
CA GLY A 56 12.07 -5.53 -13.45
C GLY A 56 12.38 -4.57 -12.30
N ALA A 57 11.50 -4.48 -11.31
CA ALA A 57 11.69 -3.61 -10.17
C ALA A 57 12.86 -4.08 -9.30
N ARG A 58 13.59 -3.13 -8.71
CA ARG A 58 14.72 -3.38 -7.80
C ARG A 58 14.49 -2.76 -6.43
N ARG A 59 13.75 -1.65 -6.35
CA ARG A 59 13.45 -0.92 -5.12
C ARG A 59 11.96 -0.64 -5.05
N LEU A 60 11.32 -1.19 -4.02
CA LEU A 60 9.87 -1.10 -3.84
C LEU A 60 9.53 -0.52 -2.48
N LYS A 61 8.62 0.45 -2.43
CA LYS A 61 7.91 0.76 -1.19
C LYS A 61 6.75 -0.20 -1.04
N VAL A 62 6.67 -0.93 0.07
CA VAL A 62 5.55 -1.83 0.36
C VAL A 62 4.99 -1.51 1.73
N ASN A 63 3.71 -1.12 1.77
CA ASN A 63 3.04 -0.74 3.01
C ASN A 63 3.00 -1.89 4.03
N PRO A 64 2.95 -1.58 5.33
CA PRO A 64 3.12 -2.58 6.40
C PRO A 64 1.96 -3.57 6.53
N ASP A 65 0.80 -3.26 5.95
CA ASP A 65 -0.45 -4.02 6.11
C ASP A 65 -0.30 -5.53 5.96
N ALA A 66 -1.10 -6.28 6.73
CA ALA A 66 -1.06 -7.74 6.78
C ALA A 66 -1.11 -8.44 5.41
N PRO A 67 -2.04 -8.11 4.48
CA PRO A 67 -2.05 -8.74 3.15
C PRO A 67 -0.77 -8.46 2.35
N GLN A 68 -0.15 -7.29 2.54
CA GLN A 68 1.05 -6.89 1.80
C GLN A 68 2.32 -7.58 2.33
N ARG A 69 2.24 -8.36 3.42
CA ARG A 69 3.34 -9.23 3.84
C ARG A 69 3.78 -10.19 2.74
N HIS A 70 2.82 -10.71 1.97
CA HIS A 70 3.14 -11.64 0.88
C HIS A 70 3.88 -10.95 -0.26
N VAL A 71 3.54 -9.69 -0.56
CA VAL A 71 4.29 -8.87 -1.52
C VAL A 71 5.73 -8.64 -1.05
N ARG A 72 5.94 -8.33 0.23
CA ARG A 72 7.30 -8.17 0.78
C ARG A 72 8.13 -9.45 0.67
N ILE A 73 7.52 -10.61 0.96
CA ILE A 73 8.19 -11.92 0.81
C ILE A 73 8.60 -12.14 -0.65
N GLU A 74 7.68 -11.91 -1.58
CA GLU A 74 7.93 -12.17 -2.99
C GLU A 74 8.96 -11.19 -3.59
N ALA A 75 8.88 -9.92 -3.22
CA ALA A 75 9.87 -8.90 -3.58
C ALA A 75 11.29 -9.33 -3.16
N LEU A 76 11.47 -9.72 -1.89
CA LEU A 76 12.76 -10.13 -1.35
C LEU A 76 13.31 -11.38 -2.08
N ARG A 77 12.45 -12.37 -2.34
CA ARG A 77 12.82 -13.57 -3.12
C ARG A 77 13.28 -13.26 -4.54
N ARG A 78 12.76 -12.18 -5.12
CA ARG A 78 13.14 -11.69 -6.45
C ARG A 78 14.35 -10.75 -6.43
N GLY A 79 14.98 -10.57 -5.28
CA GLY A 79 16.15 -9.71 -5.13
C GLY A 79 15.83 -8.21 -5.09
N CYS A 80 14.57 -7.84 -4.84
CA CYS A 80 14.20 -6.43 -4.64
C CYS A 80 14.54 -5.97 -3.21
N VAL A 81 15.11 -4.78 -3.09
CA VAL A 81 15.19 -4.05 -1.83
C VAL A 81 13.81 -3.49 -1.50
N VAL A 82 13.32 -3.76 -0.29
CA VAL A 82 11.99 -3.34 0.16
C VAL A 82 12.10 -2.24 1.20
N PHE A 83 11.38 -1.14 0.99
CA PHE A 83 11.22 -0.04 1.92
C PHE A 83 9.83 -0.08 2.54
N VAL A 84 9.76 -0.19 3.86
CA VAL A 84 8.49 -0.21 4.60
C VAL A 84 8.39 1.09 5.38
N PRO A 85 7.35 1.93 5.17
CA PRO A 85 7.20 3.16 5.92
C PRO A 85 7.00 2.85 7.40
N THR A 86 7.66 3.62 8.27
CA THR A 86 7.39 3.59 9.70
C THR A 86 6.05 4.27 10.01
N PRO A 87 5.37 3.94 11.12
CA PRO A 87 4.10 4.56 11.47
C PRO A 87 4.18 6.10 11.44
N ARG A 88 3.33 6.71 10.60
CA ARG A 88 3.28 8.17 10.40
C ARG A 88 4.64 8.76 10.00
N LEU A 89 5.48 7.98 9.31
CA LEU A 89 6.86 8.31 8.88
C LEU A 89 7.79 8.85 9.97
N ARG A 90 7.50 8.62 11.26
CA ARG A 90 8.29 9.19 12.39
C ARG A 90 9.77 8.80 12.38
N GLY A 91 10.11 7.66 11.79
CA GLY A 91 11.49 7.21 11.61
C GLY A 91 11.86 6.99 10.14
N GLY A 92 11.14 7.63 9.21
CA GLY A 92 11.28 7.37 7.78
C GLY A 92 10.87 5.95 7.40
N PHE A 93 11.82 5.15 6.93
CA PHE A 93 11.61 3.82 6.36
C PHE A 93 12.47 2.76 7.03
N LYS A 94 11.96 1.53 7.01
CA LYS A 94 12.72 0.30 7.27
C LYS A 94 13.16 -0.29 5.93
N ARG A 95 14.46 -0.39 5.68
CA ARG A 95 15.04 -1.03 4.50
C ARG A 95 15.31 -2.50 4.79
N LEU A 96 14.78 -3.36 3.94
CA LEU A 96 15.09 -4.79 3.90
C LEU A 96 15.85 -5.08 2.62
N ASP A 97 17.11 -5.45 2.78
CA ASP A 97 17.99 -5.82 1.68
C ASP A 97 18.06 -7.35 1.55
N PRO A 98 17.62 -7.94 0.43
CA PRO A 98 17.68 -9.39 0.26
C PRO A 98 19.13 -9.93 0.26
N ALA A 99 20.15 -9.10 0.01
CA ALA A 99 21.55 -9.53 0.11
C ALA A 99 22.00 -9.81 1.56
N SER A 100 21.29 -9.27 2.56
CA SER A 100 21.59 -9.50 3.99
C SER A 100 20.59 -10.44 4.67
N ILE A 101 19.64 -11.01 3.93
CA ILE A 101 18.57 -11.87 4.44
C ILE A 101 18.64 -13.21 3.73
N SER A 102 18.86 -14.29 4.48
CA SER A 102 18.85 -15.63 3.90
C SER A 102 17.43 -16.06 3.50
N ASP A 103 17.34 -17.03 2.58
CA ASP A 103 16.07 -17.55 2.07
C ASP A 103 15.12 -18.05 3.18
N ASP A 104 15.68 -18.70 4.21
CA ASP A 104 14.93 -19.20 5.37
C ASP A 104 14.44 -18.07 6.29
N GLU A 105 15.13 -16.93 6.32
CA GLU A 105 14.78 -15.75 7.11
C GLU A 105 13.91 -14.73 6.35
N THR A 106 13.64 -14.92 5.06
CA THR A 106 12.80 -14.02 4.26
C THR A 106 11.39 -13.84 4.84
N LYS A 107 10.75 -14.94 5.26
CA LYS A 107 9.39 -14.90 5.83
C LYS A 107 9.32 -14.12 7.15
N PRO A 108 10.21 -14.34 8.14
CA PRO A 108 10.22 -13.51 9.34
C PRO A 108 10.68 -12.07 9.07
N ALA A 109 11.62 -11.82 8.15
CA ALA A 109 12.03 -10.46 7.77
C ALA A 109 10.87 -9.62 7.21
N ALA A 110 9.97 -10.22 6.43
CA ALA A 110 8.78 -9.54 5.92
C ALA A 110 7.66 -9.31 6.97
N SER A 111 7.78 -9.87 8.17
CA SER A 111 6.77 -9.79 9.24
C SER A 111 6.97 -8.56 10.11
N LEU A 112 5.93 -7.74 10.30
CA LEU A 112 6.03 -6.52 11.13
C LEU A 112 6.54 -6.78 12.56
N SER A 113 6.19 -7.93 13.15
CA SER A 113 6.59 -8.29 14.51
C SER A 113 8.04 -8.74 14.66
N LYS A 114 8.75 -8.99 13.55
CA LYS A 114 10.10 -9.56 13.56
C LYS A 114 11.10 -8.79 12.69
N MET A 115 10.61 -8.02 11.72
CA MET A 115 11.37 -7.28 10.72
C MET A 115 12.56 -6.50 11.28
N ASP A 116 12.45 -5.97 12.50
CA ASP A 116 13.48 -5.14 13.14
C ASP A 116 14.82 -5.85 13.34
N ARG A 117 14.86 -7.19 13.31
CA ARG A 117 16.12 -7.95 13.33
C ARG A 117 16.95 -7.79 12.06
N TRP A 118 16.32 -7.48 10.92
CA TRP A 118 16.97 -7.35 9.61
C TRP A 118 16.86 -5.95 9.01
N ALA A 119 15.91 -5.14 9.48
CA ALA A 119 15.67 -3.82 8.93
C ALA A 119 16.77 -2.82 9.30
N GLU A 120 17.24 -2.08 8.32
CA GLU A 120 18.07 -0.91 8.51
C GLU A 120 17.20 0.36 8.43
N PRO A 121 17.32 1.32 9.36
CA PRO A 121 16.57 2.56 9.28
C PRO A 121 17.09 3.44 8.13
N VAL A 122 16.18 4.08 7.42
CA VAL A 122 16.46 5.04 6.34
C VAL A 122 15.67 6.30 6.62
N ALA A 123 16.36 7.43 6.77
CA ALA A 123 15.72 8.72 6.94
C ALA A 123 14.92 9.08 5.67
N LEU A 124 13.98 10.00 5.83
CA LEU A 124 13.10 10.39 4.73
C LEU A 124 13.89 10.98 3.54
N ASP A 125 14.86 11.85 3.82
CA ASP A 125 15.73 12.49 2.81
C ASP A 125 16.73 11.52 2.18
N ASP A 126 17.01 10.40 2.84
CA ASP A 126 17.94 9.37 2.37
C ASP A 126 17.25 8.27 1.55
N LEU A 127 15.94 8.37 1.34
CA LEU A 127 15.20 7.38 0.56
C LEU A 127 15.69 7.43 -0.90
N PRO A 128 16.15 6.31 -1.49
CA PRO A 128 16.53 6.31 -2.89
C PRO A 128 15.31 6.39 -3.80
N PRO A 129 15.49 6.70 -5.10
CA PRO A 129 14.43 6.55 -6.09
C PRO A 129 13.83 5.14 -6.05
N LEU A 130 12.50 5.09 -6.00
CA LEU A 130 11.73 3.86 -6.02
C LEU A 130 11.33 3.52 -7.46
N ASP A 131 11.13 2.24 -7.74
CA ASP A 131 10.67 1.81 -9.06
C ASP A 131 9.13 1.64 -9.07
N ALA A 132 8.53 1.29 -7.92
CA ALA A 132 7.08 1.22 -7.73
C ALA A 132 6.68 1.25 -6.25
N ILE A 133 5.39 1.47 -6.00
CA ILE A 133 4.77 1.46 -4.66
C ILE A 133 3.69 0.37 -4.62
N VAL A 134 3.58 -0.34 -3.50
CA VAL A 134 2.48 -1.26 -3.22
C VAL A 134 1.78 -0.85 -1.93
N THR A 135 0.49 -0.53 -2.04
CA THR A 135 -0.35 -0.07 -0.93
C THR A 135 -1.50 -1.05 -0.67
N GLY A 136 -1.93 -1.15 0.58
CA GLY A 136 -3.11 -1.92 0.96
C GLY A 136 -4.39 -1.11 0.74
N SER A 137 -5.44 -1.75 0.23
CA SER A 137 -6.75 -1.13 -0.03
C SER A 137 -7.88 -1.95 0.61
N VAL A 138 -8.96 -1.29 1.04
CA VAL A 138 -10.21 -1.95 1.44
C VAL A 138 -11.06 -2.20 0.21
N ALA A 139 -11.36 -1.15 -0.57
CA ALA A 139 -12.12 -1.25 -1.80
C ALA A 139 -11.36 -0.64 -2.99
N VAL A 140 -11.57 -1.16 -4.20
CA VAL A 140 -10.91 -0.67 -5.42
C VAL A 140 -11.86 -0.68 -6.61
N THR A 141 -11.67 0.21 -7.57
CA THR A 141 -12.40 0.21 -8.86
C THR A 141 -11.46 -0.18 -9.99
N THR A 142 -11.98 -0.72 -11.10
CA THR A 142 -11.16 -1.02 -12.29
C THR A 142 -10.58 0.22 -12.96
N GLY A 143 -11.11 1.42 -12.65
CA GLY A 143 -10.58 2.70 -13.11
C GLY A 143 -9.45 3.25 -12.24
N GLY A 144 -8.89 2.48 -11.32
CA GLY A 144 -7.73 2.88 -10.52
C GLY A 144 -8.05 3.69 -9.26
N HIS A 145 -9.32 3.92 -8.92
CA HIS A 145 -9.68 4.52 -7.64
C HIS A 145 -9.63 3.49 -6.51
N ARG A 146 -9.29 3.94 -5.30
CA ARG A 146 -9.20 3.10 -4.11
C ARG A 146 -9.81 3.76 -2.88
N CYS A 147 -10.14 2.91 -1.92
CA CYS A 147 -10.51 3.31 -0.57
C CYS A 147 -9.61 2.57 0.41
N GLY A 148 -8.81 3.31 1.20
CA GLY A 148 -8.07 2.77 2.33
C GLY A 148 -8.95 2.56 3.56
N LYS A 149 -8.34 2.21 4.71
CA LYS A 149 -9.05 1.97 5.98
C LYS A 149 -9.65 3.23 6.64
N GLY A 150 -9.27 4.42 6.19
CA GLY A 150 -9.88 5.70 6.61
C GLY A 150 -8.96 6.71 7.27
N GLU A 151 -7.68 6.39 7.49
CA GLU A 151 -6.71 7.31 8.13
C GLU A 151 -5.98 8.23 7.14
N GLY A 152 -6.08 8.03 5.82
CA GLY A 152 -5.42 8.87 4.81
C GLY A 152 -3.88 8.78 4.75
N TYR A 153 -3.23 8.03 5.65
CA TYR A 153 -1.76 8.03 5.73
C TYR A 153 -1.04 7.56 4.46
N SER A 154 -1.58 6.60 3.70
CA SER A 154 -0.92 6.14 2.47
C SER A 154 -0.93 7.20 1.37
N ASP A 155 -2.01 7.98 1.31
CA ASP A 155 -2.20 9.07 0.36
C ASP A 155 -1.23 10.22 0.71
N LEU A 156 -1.13 10.52 2.01
CA LEU A 156 -0.20 11.51 2.55
C LEU A 156 1.27 11.08 2.42
N GLU A 157 1.61 9.81 2.66
CA GLU A 157 2.95 9.25 2.43
C GLU A 157 3.38 9.48 0.98
N TYR A 158 2.49 9.27 0.00
CA TYR A 158 2.81 9.55 -1.39
C TYR A 158 3.02 11.05 -1.64
N ALA A 159 2.11 11.89 -1.14
CA ALA A 159 2.22 13.35 -1.26
C ALA A 159 3.55 13.89 -0.68
N ILE A 160 4.00 13.35 0.46
CA ILE A 160 5.29 13.67 1.06
C ILE A 160 6.45 13.29 0.15
N LEU A 161 6.44 12.09 -0.45
CA LEU A 161 7.48 11.69 -1.40
C LEU A 161 7.57 12.66 -2.59
N ARG A 162 6.41 13.13 -3.06
CA ARG A 162 6.34 14.11 -4.15
C ARG A 162 6.87 15.48 -3.72
N GLU A 163 6.56 15.93 -2.50
CA GLU A 163 7.09 17.17 -1.90
C GLU A 163 8.62 17.14 -1.81
N LEU A 164 9.20 15.98 -1.51
CA LEU A 164 10.65 15.74 -1.43
C LEU A 164 11.33 15.57 -2.79
N GLY A 165 10.57 15.67 -3.89
CA GLY A 165 11.12 15.62 -5.24
C GLY A 165 11.31 14.21 -5.82
N HIS A 166 10.76 13.15 -5.20
CA HIS A 166 10.75 11.82 -5.83
C HIS A 166 9.81 11.81 -7.02
N ASP A 167 10.26 11.35 -8.19
CA ASP A 167 9.44 11.16 -9.39
C ASP A 167 8.16 10.32 -9.14
N PRO A 168 7.07 10.56 -9.90
CA PRO A 168 5.88 9.73 -9.79
C PRO A 168 6.19 8.31 -10.29
N VAL A 169 5.82 7.32 -9.48
CA VAL A 169 6.03 5.89 -9.77
C VAL A 169 4.69 5.15 -9.81
N PRO A 170 4.60 4.03 -10.56
CA PRO A 170 3.39 3.22 -10.59
C PRO A 170 3.03 2.69 -9.20
N VAL A 171 1.75 2.77 -8.87
CA VAL A 171 1.20 2.27 -7.60
C VAL A 171 0.35 1.04 -7.89
N ALA A 172 0.60 -0.04 -7.15
CA ALA A 172 -0.21 -1.25 -7.20
C ALA A 172 -0.87 -1.56 -5.86
N THR A 173 -1.89 -2.41 -5.91
CA THR A 173 -2.50 -3.04 -4.74
C THR A 173 -2.75 -4.52 -5.02
N THR A 174 -2.62 -5.33 -3.97
CA THR A 174 -3.13 -6.71 -3.98
C THR A 174 -4.42 -6.76 -3.15
N VAL A 175 -5.47 -7.36 -3.70
CA VAL A 175 -6.80 -7.45 -3.07
C VAL A 175 -7.50 -8.75 -3.46
N HIS A 176 -8.52 -9.15 -2.70
CA HIS A 176 -9.45 -10.18 -3.16
C HIS A 176 -10.42 -9.64 -4.22
N SER A 177 -10.95 -10.49 -5.10
CA SER A 177 -11.95 -10.12 -6.10
C SER A 177 -13.20 -9.48 -5.49
N ARG A 178 -13.56 -9.85 -4.25
CA ARG A 178 -14.66 -9.25 -3.49
C ARG A 178 -14.45 -7.79 -3.09
N GLN A 179 -13.21 -7.33 -3.01
CA GLN A 179 -12.87 -5.94 -2.70
C GLN A 179 -13.02 -5.01 -3.91
N ARG A 180 -13.22 -5.54 -5.11
CA ARG A 180 -13.52 -4.72 -6.29
C ARG A 180 -14.94 -4.19 -6.18
N VAL A 181 -15.14 -2.90 -6.38
CA VAL A 181 -16.42 -2.18 -6.36
C VAL A 181 -16.62 -1.47 -7.70
N ALA A 182 -17.88 -1.20 -8.07
CA ALA A 182 -18.17 -0.47 -9.31
C ALA A 182 -17.79 1.01 -9.20
N SER A 183 -18.01 1.63 -8.04
CA SER A 183 -17.57 2.99 -7.75
C SER A 183 -17.43 3.24 -6.25
N VAL A 184 -16.54 4.16 -5.91
CA VAL A 184 -16.38 4.75 -4.58
C VAL A 184 -16.09 6.25 -4.76
N PRO A 185 -16.50 7.14 -3.83
CA PRO A 185 -16.15 8.55 -3.92
C PRO A 185 -14.65 8.76 -3.86
N THR A 186 -14.18 9.82 -4.51
CA THR A 186 -12.76 10.16 -4.66
C THR A 186 -12.50 11.58 -4.16
N ASP A 187 -11.33 11.77 -3.57
CA ASP A 187 -10.80 13.07 -3.16
C ASP A 187 -9.55 13.42 -3.98
N PRO A 188 -9.22 14.71 -4.21
CA PRO A 188 -8.07 15.11 -5.03
C PRO A 188 -6.71 14.58 -4.55
N HIS A 189 -6.60 14.27 -3.26
CA HIS A 189 -5.39 13.75 -2.65
C HIS A 189 -5.33 12.21 -2.65
N ASP A 190 -6.37 11.51 -3.12
CA ASP A 190 -6.37 10.04 -3.14
C ASP A 190 -5.27 9.50 -4.07
N LEU A 191 -4.57 8.48 -3.58
CA LEU A 191 -3.54 7.80 -4.36
C LEU A 191 -4.17 6.96 -5.49
N PRO A 192 -3.87 7.24 -6.78
CA PRO A 192 -4.34 6.40 -7.87
C PRO A 192 -3.64 5.05 -7.88
N LEU A 193 -4.31 4.04 -8.43
CA LEU A 193 -3.75 2.74 -8.73
C LEU A 193 -3.49 2.62 -10.23
N ALA A 194 -2.27 2.27 -10.59
CA ALA A 194 -1.90 1.87 -11.94
C ALA A 194 -2.15 0.37 -12.18
N ARG A 195 -2.12 -0.44 -11.11
CA ARG A 195 -2.33 -1.90 -11.18
C ARG A 195 -3.11 -2.45 -9.99
N ILE A 196 -4.07 -3.33 -10.28
CA ILE A 196 -4.87 -4.04 -9.28
C ILE A 196 -4.69 -5.53 -9.51
N VAL A 197 -4.25 -6.26 -8.49
CA VAL A 197 -3.98 -7.68 -8.60
C VAL A 197 -4.87 -8.47 -7.64
N THR A 198 -5.54 -9.48 -8.18
CA THR A 198 -6.28 -10.49 -7.42
C THR A 198 -5.62 -11.86 -7.55
N PRO A 199 -6.04 -12.86 -6.76
CA PRO A 199 -5.55 -14.23 -6.91
C PRO A 199 -5.83 -14.86 -8.28
N GLU A 200 -6.74 -14.28 -9.08
CA GLU A 200 -7.16 -14.81 -10.38
C GLU A 200 -6.69 -13.96 -11.57
N GLN A 201 -6.45 -12.66 -11.40
CA GLN A 201 -6.14 -11.77 -12.53
C GLN A 201 -5.33 -10.53 -12.14
N THR A 202 -4.66 -9.96 -13.14
CA THR A 202 -4.04 -8.63 -13.10
C THR A 202 -4.89 -7.67 -13.92
N ILE A 203 -5.16 -6.49 -13.38
CA ILE A 203 -5.87 -5.42 -14.07
C ILE A 203 -4.93 -4.22 -14.15
N ASP A 204 -4.47 -3.92 -15.35
CA ASP A 204 -3.76 -2.69 -15.65
C ASP A 204 -4.74 -1.56 -15.93
N VAL A 205 -4.53 -0.43 -15.25
CA VAL A 205 -5.34 0.77 -15.43
C VAL A 205 -4.71 1.57 -16.55
N ALA A 206 -5.34 1.56 -17.73
CA ALA A 206 -4.80 2.18 -18.94
C ALA A 206 -4.59 3.70 -18.81
N ASP A 207 -5.48 4.37 -18.07
CA ASP A 207 -5.43 5.81 -17.79
C ASP A 207 -5.73 6.02 -16.30
N PRO A 208 -4.72 5.84 -15.41
CA PRO A 208 -4.92 6.01 -13.99
C PRO A 208 -5.18 7.48 -13.66
N PRO A 209 -5.95 7.79 -12.60
CA PRO A 209 -6.14 9.18 -12.18
C PRO A 209 -4.81 9.86 -11.92
N ALA A 210 -4.76 11.19 -12.12
CA ALA A 210 -3.55 11.95 -11.88
C ALA A 210 -3.13 11.81 -10.40
N PRO A 211 -1.88 11.42 -10.10
CA PRO A 211 -1.43 11.34 -8.73
C PRO A 211 -1.26 12.75 -8.13
N PRO A 212 -1.33 12.89 -6.80
CA PRO A 212 -0.98 14.14 -6.13
C PRO A 212 0.43 14.60 -6.54
N THR A 213 0.61 15.90 -6.76
CA THR A 213 1.91 16.47 -7.12
C THR A 213 2.76 16.87 -5.91
N GLY A 214 2.18 16.84 -4.71
CA GLY A 214 2.77 17.28 -3.44
C GLY A 214 1.71 17.26 -2.34
N ILE A 215 2.01 17.87 -1.20
CA ILE A 215 1.09 17.95 -0.06
C ILE A 215 0.01 19.02 -0.31
N ASP A 216 -1.26 18.64 -0.20
CA ASP A 216 -2.36 19.61 -0.11
C ASP A 216 -2.44 20.17 1.32
N TRP A 217 -1.67 21.22 1.59
CA TRP A 217 -1.62 21.89 2.89
C TRP A 217 -2.97 22.49 3.32
N THR A 218 -3.91 22.68 2.41
CA THR A 218 -5.24 23.24 2.72
C THR A 218 -6.21 22.17 3.25
N ALA A 219 -5.94 20.89 2.94
CA ALA A 219 -6.71 19.75 3.41
C ALA A 219 -6.26 19.24 4.79
N LEU A 220 -5.11 19.70 5.31
CA LEU A 220 -4.55 19.24 6.58
C LEU A 220 -5.07 20.04 7.78
N SER A 221 -5.53 19.32 8.80
CA SER A 221 -5.92 19.88 10.09
C SER A 221 -4.73 20.02 11.04
N ALA A 222 -4.91 20.75 12.14
CA ALA A 222 -3.92 20.81 13.21
C ALA A 222 -3.64 19.43 13.84
N ALA A 223 -4.66 18.57 13.92
CA ALA A 223 -4.52 17.21 14.42
C ALA A 223 -3.63 16.36 13.51
N ASP A 224 -3.74 16.50 12.18
CA ASP A 224 -2.89 15.77 11.23
C ASP A 224 -1.41 16.13 11.41
N LEU A 225 -1.12 17.42 11.61
CA LEU A 225 0.24 17.92 11.90
C LEU A 225 0.78 17.40 13.25
N GLU A 226 -0.10 17.21 14.24
CA GLU A 226 0.23 16.59 15.54
C GLU A 226 0.54 15.11 15.43
N GLU A 227 -0.28 14.39 14.69
CA GLU A 227 -0.14 12.95 14.52
C GLU A 227 1.09 12.59 13.70
N MET A 228 1.41 13.37 12.66
CA MET A 228 2.49 13.13 11.71
C MET A 228 3.52 14.28 11.73
N PRO A 229 4.47 14.28 12.68
CA PRO A 229 5.40 15.40 12.91
C PRO A 229 6.19 15.86 11.69
N VAL A 230 6.51 14.93 10.78
CA VAL A 230 7.24 15.24 9.54
C VAL A 230 6.52 16.27 8.66
N LEU A 231 5.19 16.38 8.76
CA LEU A 231 4.46 17.44 8.07
C LEU A 231 4.81 18.82 8.58
N ARG A 232 5.12 18.97 9.89
CA ARG A 232 5.55 20.27 10.43
C ARG A 232 6.94 20.63 9.95
N GLU A 233 7.84 19.65 9.91
CA GLU A 233 9.21 19.83 9.42
C GLU A 233 9.20 20.29 7.96
N LEU A 234 8.31 19.72 7.14
CA LEU A 234 8.17 20.09 5.73
C LEU A 234 7.46 21.44 5.50
N ARG A 235 6.58 21.86 6.42
CA ARG A 235 5.83 23.12 6.28
C ARG A 235 6.70 24.36 6.53
N GLY A 236 7.76 24.21 7.34
CA GLY A 236 8.60 25.31 7.84
C GLY A 236 8.06 25.94 9.12
#